data_AF-A0A7J6KJ69-F1
#
_entry.id   AF-A0A7J6KJ69-F1
#
_cell.length_a   1.000
_cell.length_b   1.000
_cell.length_c   1.000
_cell.angle_alpha   90.00
_cell.angle_beta   90.00
_cell.angle_gamma   90.00
#
_symmetry.space_group_name_H-M   'P 1'
#
loop_
_entity.id
_entity.type
_entity.pdbx_description
1 polymer ?
#
loop_
_entity_poly.entity_id
_entity_poly.type
_entity_poly.pdbx_seq_one_letter_code
_entity_poly.pdbx_strand_id
1 'polypeptide(L)'
;NRQYLLWRGDHKDAYRQFPISPTDHSVASIRLPVPREKRGPTWPHSSGYYVHLRLPFGARGSMLHYSRIKEEKTMLPAVEGKLLGIKLTISPSAITMDVDEQRRQKLQEQLRL
;
A
#
# COMPACT_ATOMS: atom_id res chain seq x y z
N ASN A 1 2.04 32.00 -1.32
CA ASN A 1 2.82 30.81 -1.72
C ASN A 1 2.31 29.57 -1.00
N ARG A 2 1.69 28.63 -1.72
CA ARG A 2 1.33 27.31 -1.18
C ARG A 2 2.52 26.37 -1.38
N GLN A 3 3.02 25.79 -0.29
CA GLN A 3 4.03 24.73 -0.35
C GLN A 3 3.32 23.37 -0.29
N TYR A 4 3.70 22.47 -1.19
CA TYR A 4 3.23 21.08 -1.19
C TYR A 4 4.39 20.19 -0.72
N LEU A 5 4.20 19.54 0.43
CA LEU A 5 5.13 18.53 0.94
C LEU A 5 4.77 17.18 0.29
N LEU A 6 5.63 16.71 -0.61
CA LEU A 6 5.46 15.41 -1.26
C LEU A 6 6.32 14.37 -0.52
N TRP A 7 5.68 13.42 0.14
CA TRP A 7 6.38 12.31 0.78
C TRP A 7 6.42 11.10 -0.16
N ARG A 8 7.62 10.67 -0.57
CA ARG A 8 7.81 9.47 -1.41
C ARG A 8 8.30 8.32 -0.54
N GLY A 9 7.45 7.33 -0.30
CA GLY A 9 7.85 6.05 0.31
C GLY A 9 8.37 5.07 -0.74
N ASP A 10 9.35 4.23 -0.38
CA ASP A 10 9.75 3.07 -1.20
C ASP A 10 8.79 1.91 -0.92
N HIS A 11 8.09 1.45 -1.96
CA HIS A 11 7.09 0.39 -1.86
C HIS A 11 7.64 -0.98 -2.28
N LYS A 12 8.93 -1.12 -2.60
CA LYS A 12 9.52 -2.38 -3.12
C LYS A 12 9.13 -3.62 -2.32
N ASP A 13 9.23 -3.55 -1.00
CA ASP A 13 8.92 -4.69 -0.14
C ASP A 13 7.42 -4.97 0.01
N ALA A 14 6.56 -3.97 -0.26
CA ALA A 14 5.12 -4.16 -0.21
C ALA A 14 4.62 -5.12 -1.30
N TYR A 15 5.21 -5.07 -2.50
CA TYR A 15 4.85 -5.98 -3.61
C TYR A 15 5.09 -7.45 -3.25
N ARG A 16 6.10 -7.74 -2.42
CA ARG A 16 6.46 -9.12 -2.01
C ARG A 16 5.40 -9.77 -1.13
N GLN A 17 4.46 -9.00 -0.57
CA GLN A 17 3.38 -9.53 0.25
C GLN A 17 2.29 -10.21 -0.59
N PHE A 18 2.22 -9.92 -1.89
CA PHE A 18 1.14 -10.37 -2.77
C PHE A 18 1.58 -11.55 -3.64
N PRO A 19 0.91 -12.70 -3.55
CA PRO A 19 1.20 -13.84 -4.40
C PRO A 19 0.81 -13.57 -5.85
N ILE A 20 1.54 -14.19 -6.78
CA ILE A 20 1.13 -14.24 -8.19
C ILE A 20 0.22 -15.44 -8.40
N SER A 21 -0.76 -15.30 -9.29
CA SER A 21 -1.60 -16.43 -9.71
C SER A 21 -0.74 -17.50 -10.41
N PRO A 22 -0.95 -18.80 -10.15
CA PRO A 22 -0.25 -19.86 -10.87
C PRO A 22 -0.36 -19.77 -12.40
N THR A 23 -1.45 -19.19 -12.91
CA THR A 23 -1.66 -18.95 -14.35
C THR A 23 -0.70 -17.93 -14.94
N ASP A 24 -0.19 -17.02 -14.12
CA ASP A 24 0.64 -15.89 -14.55
C ASP A 24 2.14 -16.17 -14.35
N HIS A 25 2.50 -17.34 -13.80
CA HIS A 25 3.88 -17.75 -13.53
C HIS A 25 4.77 -17.75 -14.77
N SER A 26 4.22 -18.12 -15.93
CA SER A 26 4.96 -18.12 -17.20
C SER A 26 5.34 -16.69 -17.62
N VAL A 27 4.39 -15.76 -17.50
CA VAL A 27 4.57 -14.34 -17.84
C VAL A 27 5.49 -13.64 -16.83
N ALA A 28 5.44 -14.07 -15.57
CA ALA A 28 6.28 -13.57 -14.49
C ALA A 28 7.60 -14.34 -14.36
N SER A 29 8.01 -15.11 -15.37
CA SER A 29 9.30 -15.80 -15.35
C SER A 29 10.42 -14.91 -15.89
N ILE A 30 11.60 -15.00 -15.29
CA ILE A 30 12.81 -14.33 -15.73
C ILE A 30 13.91 -15.35 -16.02
N ARG A 31 14.65 -15.12 -17.11
CA ARG A 31 15.81 -15.93 -17.44
C ARG A 31 17.04 -15.31 -16.79
N LEU A 32 17.69 -16.07 -15.91
CA LEU A 32 18.92 -15.65 -15.24
C LEU A 32 20.07 -16.58 -15.59
N PRO A 33 21.30 -16.07 -15.68
CA PRO A 33 22.48 -16.90 -15.85
C PRO A 33 22.68 -17.78 -14.61
N VAL A 34 22.99 -19.05 -14.81
CA VAL A 34 23.35 -19.95 -13.72
C VAL A 34 24.79 -19.64 -13.30
N PRO A 35 25.04 -19.33 -12.01
CA PRO A 35 26.39 -19.11 -11.50
C PRO A 35 27.31 -20.27 -11.87
N ARG A 36 28.56 -19.98 -12.28
CA ARG A 36 29.50 -21.00 -12.76
C ARG A 36 29.70 -22.14 -11.75
N GLU A 37 29.71 -21.81 -10.46
CA GLU A 37 29.86 -22.74 -9.33
C GLU A 37 28.72 -23.76 -9.20
N LYS A 38 27.53 -23.45 -9.75
CA LYS A 38 26.36 -24.33 -9.71
C LYS A 38 26.14 -25.11 -11.01
N ARG A 39 27.02 -24.94 -12.00
CA ARG A 39 26.96 -25.69 -13.25
C ARG A 39 27.47 -27.09 -12.99
N GLY A 40 26.63 -28.07 -13.31
CA GLY A 40 26.92 -29.48 -13.13
C GLY A 40 26.02 -30.30 -14.04
N PRO A 41 26.07 -31.64 -13.97
CA PRO A 41 25.26 -32.51 -14.82
C PRO A 41 23.74 -32.26 -14.68
N THR A 42 23.28 -31.75 -13.54
CA THR A 42 21.89 -31.36 -13.28
C THR A 42 21.48 -30.01 -13.88
N TRP A 43 22.44 -29.14 -14.23
CA TRP A 43 22.19 -27.84 -14.86
C TRP A 43 23.13 -27.65 -16.06
N PRO A 44 22.88 -28.37 -17.17
CA PRO A 44 23.76 -28.35 -18.35
C PRO A 44 23.74 -26.99 -19.07
N HIS A 45 22.75 -26.15 -18.78
CA HIS A 45 22.57 -24.86 -19.43
C HIS A 45 23.25 -23.72 -18.66
N SER A 46 23.71 -22.72 -19.41
CA SER A 46 24.30 -21.49 -18.87
C SER A 46 23.26 -20.54 -18.23
N SER A 47 21.97 -20.84 -18.37
CA SER A 47 20.85 -20.03 -17.90
C SER A 47 19.66 -20.88 -17.49
N GLY A 48 18.91 -20.45 -16.48
CA GLY A 48 17.65 -21.08 -16.03
C GLY A 48 16.49 -20.07 -16.00
N TYR A 49 15.26 -20.59 -16.03
CA TYR A 49 14.06 -19.79 -15.79
C TYR A 49 13.72 -19.80 -14.31
N TYR A 50 13.47 -18.61 -13.76
CA TYR A 50 13.05 -18.39 -12.38
C TYR A 50 11.68 -17.77 -12.40
N VAL A 51 10.76 -18.33 -11.63
CA VAL A 51 9.38 -17.84 -11.55
C VAL A 51 9.26 -16.95 -10.33
N HIS A 52 8.70 -15.76 -10.51
CA HIS A 52 8.28 -14.95 -9.39
C HIS A 52 7.06 -15.58 -8.72
N LEU A 53 7.17 -15.90 -7.43
CA LEU A 53 6.03 -16.38 -6.60
C LEU A 53 5.20 -15.21 -6.03
N ARG A 54 5.76 -14.00 -6.04
CA ARG A 54 5.18 -12.76 -5.52
C ARG A 54 5.33 -11.66 -6.56
N LEU A 55 4.45 -10.65 -6.52
CA LEU A 55 4.45 -9.58 -7.51
C LEU A 55 5.86 -8.95 -7.67
N PRO A 56 6.48 -8.99 -8.87
CA PRO A 56 7.75 -8.33 -9.10
C PRO A 56 7.60 -6.81 -9.06
N PHE A 57 8.52 -6.15 -8.37
CA PHE A 57 8.59 -4.69 -8.39
C PHE A 57 9.01 -4.19 -9.78
N GLY A 58 8.40 -3.09 -10.23
CA GLY A 58 8.71 -2.47 -11.53
C GLY A 58 7.97 -3.07 -12.73
N ALA A 59 7.32 -4.23 -12.57
CA ALA A 59 6.44 -4.75 -13.62
C ALA A 59 5.13 -3.97 -13.65
N ARG A 60 4.70 -3.54 -14.85
CA ARG A 60 3.46 -2.75 -15.03
C ARG A 60 2.22 -3.48 -14.50
N GLY A 61 2.10 -4.78 -14.78
CA GLY A 61 0.98 -5.59 -14.28
C GLY A 61 0.92 -5.63 -12.75
N SER A 62 2.08 -5.75 -12.10
CA SER A 62 2.20 -5.72 -10.64
C SER A 62 1.80 -4.37 -10.06
N MET A 63 2.17 -3.26 -10.70
CA MET A 63 1.79 -1.91 -10.28
C MET A 63 0.27 -1.72 -10.29
N LEU A 64 -0.40 -2.18 -11.35
CA LEU A 64 -1.86 -2.12 -11.47
C LEU A 64 -2.54 -2.98 -10.38
N HIS A 65 -2.07 -4.21 -10.21
CA HIS A 65 -2.60 -5.13 -9.21
C HIS A 65 -2.42 -4.60 -7.79
N TYR A 66 -1.23 -4.10 -7.45
CA TYR A 66 -0.94 -3.51 -6.14
C TYR A 66 -1.78 -2.26 -5.86
N SER A 67 -1.96 -1.39 -6.86
CA SER A 67 -2.77 -0.18 -6.72
C SER A 67 -4.24 -0.51 -6.44
N ARG A 68 -4.80 -1.48 -7.18
CA ARG A 68 -6.17 -1.96 -6.96
C ARG A 68 -6.37 -2.52 -5.54
N ILE A 69 -5.47 -3.38 -5.07
CA ILE A 69 -5.56 -3.91 -3.69
C ILE A 69 -5.42 -2.81 -2.65
N LYS A 70 -4.52 -1.85 -2.88
CA LYS A 70 -4.33 -0.72 -1.97
C LYS A 70 -5.61 0.11 -1.86
N GLU A 71 -6.28 0.38 -2.98
CA GLU A 71 -7.57 1.08 -3.03
C GLU A 71 -8.68 0.29 -2.31
N GLU A 72 -8.77 -1.01 -2.53
CA GLU A 72 -9.72 -1.90 -1.84
C GLU A 72 -9.47 -1.93 -0.31
N LYS A 73 -8.20 -1.96 0.13
CA LYS A 73 -7.84 -1.93 1.56
C LYS A 73 -8.03 -0.56 2.23
N THR A 74 -8.04 0.53 1.47
CA THR A 74 -8.41 1.85 2.02
C THR A 74 -9.90 1.99 2.31
N MET A 75 -10.76 1.04 1.90
CA MET A 75 -12.15 0.97 2.38
C MET A 75 -12.23 0.37 3.79
N LEU A 76 -11.44 0.91 4.72
CA LEU A 76 -11.63 0.60 6.14
C LEU A 76 -13.01 1.12 6.56
N PRO A 77 -13.81 0.34 7.31
CA PRO A 77 -15.07 0.82 7.86
C PRO A 77 -14.79 2.06 8.71
N ALA A 78 -15.72 3.02 8.72
CA ALA A 78 -15.59 4.21 9.55
C ALA A 78 -15.34 3.77 11.00
N VAL A 79 -14.16 4.12 11.54
CA VAL A 79 -13.81 3.80 12.92
C VAL A 79 -14.23 4.99 13.77
N GLU A 80 -15.18 4.75 14.66
CA GLU A 80 -15.54 5.71 15.69
C GLU A 80 -14.58 5.55 16.87
N GLY A 81 -13.96 6.65 17.29
CA GLY A 81 -13.06 6.70 18.44
C GLY A 81 -13.34 7.93 19.29
N LYS A 82 -12.90 7.91 20.56
CA LYS A 82 -12.99 9.08 21.45
C LYS A 82 -11.59 9.43 21.92
N LEU A 83 -11.10 10.62 21.57
CA LEU A 83 -9.81 11.12 22.03
C LEU A 83 -10.03 12.41 22.82
N LEU A 84 -9.53 12.47 24.06
CA LEU A 84 -9.66 13.64 24.94
C LEU A 84 -11.12 14.13 25.13
N GLY A 85 -12.07 13.19 25.12
CA GLY A 85 -13.49 13.47 25.25
C GLY A 85 -14.21 13.85 23.95
N ILE A 86 -13.51 13.96 22.82
CA ILE A 86 -14.06 14.38 21.53
C ILE A 86 -14.36 13.14 20.68
N LYS A 87 -15.56 13.08 20.07
CA LYS A 87 -15.92 12.02 19.13
C LYS A 87 -15.19 12.25 17.80
N LEU A 88 -14.37 11.30 17.40
CA LEU A 88 -13.66 11.27 16.13
C LEU A 88 -14.28 10.19 15.26
N THR A 89 -14.65 10.58 14.04
CA THR A 89 -15.05 9.63 13.01
C THR A 89 -13.95 9.63 11.95
N ILE A 90 -13.21 8.53 11.89
CA ILE A 90 -12.14 8.34 10.92
C ILE A 90 -12.73 7.56 9.76
N SER A 91 -12.94 8.25 8.64
CA SER A 91 -13.37 7.64 7.38
C SER A 91 -12.21 7.59 6.37
N PRO A 92 -12.30 6.73 5.35
CA PRO A 92 -11.31 6.65 4.28
C PRO A 92 -11.01 7.99 3.57
N SER A 93 -11.99 8.88 3.50
CA SER A 93 -11.92 10.13 2.73
C SER A 93 -11.72 11.38 3.58
N ALA A 94 -11.96 11.31 4.90
CA ALA A 94 -11.86 12.45 5.80
C ALA A 94 -11.79 12.02 7.27
N ILE A 95 -11.13 12.84 8.09
CA ILE A 95 -11.24 12.81 9.55
C ILE A 95 -12.21 13.91 9.94
N THR A 96 -13.38 13.53 10.47
CA THR A 96 -14.35 14.49 11.01
C THR A 96 -14.31 14.45 12.54
N MET A 97 -14.30 15.64 13.12
CA MET A 97 -14.26 15.83 14.57
C MET A 97 -15.55 16.51 14.97
N ASP A 98 -16.37 15.83 15.76
CA ASP A 98 -17.62 16.38 16.25
C ASP A 98 -17.33 17.16 17.54
N VAL A 99 -17.19 18.47 17.40
CA VAL A 99 -17.02 19.37 18.55
C VAL A 99 -18.42 19.66 19.06
N ASP A 100 -18.84 18.92 20.08
CA ASP A 100 -20.16 19.00 20.74
C ASP A 100 -20.79 20.39 20.61
N GLU A 101 -22.03 20.43 20.11
CA GLU A 101 -22.84 21.65 19.91
C GLU A 101 -22.80 22.60 21.13
N GLN A 102 -22.75 22.03 22.34
CA GLN A 102 -22.62 22.75 23.62
C GLN A 102 -21.30 23.53 23.78
N ARG A 103 -20.18 23.04 23.22
CA ARG A 103 -18.89 23.74 23.24
C ARG A 103 -18.82 24.84 22.20
N ARG A 104 -19.45 24.64 21.03
CA ARG A 104 -19.60 25.69 20.01
C ARG A 104 -20.38 26.89 20.53
N GLN A 105 -21.49 26.66 21.25
CA GLN A 105 -22.27 27.73 21.87
C GLN A 105 -21.47 28.50 22.93
N LYS A 106 -20.76 27.79 23.83
CA LYS A 106 -19.89 28.44 24.83
C LYS A 106 -18.73 29.24 24.21
N LEU A 107 -18.11 28.75 23.14
CA LEU A 107 -17.04 29.47 22.43
C LEU A 107 -17.58 30.70 21.68
N GLN A 108 -18.79 30.63 21.10
CA GLN A 108 -19.42 31.77 20.45
C GLN A 108 -19.87 32.85 21.45
N GLU A 109 -20.31 32.47 22.66
CA GLU A 109 -20.58 33.43 23.73
C GLU A 109 -19.31 34.12 24.23
N GLN A 110 -18.19 33.39 24.36
CA GLN A 110 -16.91 33.98 24.78
C GLN A 110 -16.26 34.90 23.73
N LEU A 111 -16.56 34.70 22.43
CA LEU A 111 -16.05 35.52 21.33
C LEU A 111 -16.92 36.77 21.03
N ARG A 112 -18.07 36.92 21.71
CA ARG A 112 -18.98 38.08 21.57
C ARG A 112 -18.76 39.17 22.63
N LEU A 113 -17.82 38.98 23.54
CA LEU A 113 -17.31 40.00 24.47
C LEU A 113 -15.96 40.52 23.98
#